data_AF-A0A927NHM5-F1
#
_entry.id   AF-A0A927NHM5-F1
#
_cell.length_a   1.000
_cell.length_b   1.000
_cell.length_c   1.000
_cell.angle_alpha   90.00
_cell.angle_beta   90.00
_cell.angle_gamma   90.00
#
_symmetry.space_group_name_H-M   'P 1'
#
loop_
_entity.id
_entity.type
_entity.pdbx_description
1 polymer ?
#
loop_
_entity_poly.entity_id
_entity_poly.type
_entity_poly.pdbx_seq_one_letter_code
_entity_poly.pdbx_strand_id
1 'polypeptide(L)'
;MRDDTYPDGSISWAAQYAVMDEIREKGYLFSGWQHQEAWAGCPVLNDGKIRRFSQRGFAQVMAEAHGETGVYDYARYMDFSFSKKDGNAVAIMPKSNVDKNQILDKKALCETFALTVDETTLSKALETRVLTVEDAPQFRYLDTGDVLTITDGKHSLEIAVAMVDRKKDLTKEQHRAINSMYALSSEQRQQLEEEIRQARLLLTIRLQQEE
;
A
#
# COMPACT_ATOMS: atom_id res chain seq x y z
N MET A 1 15.56 -17.16 -10.29
CA MET A 1 14.50 -16.66 -11.20
C MET A 1 14.41 -15.16 -10.96
N ARG A 2 14.48 -14.30 -11.98
CA ARG A 2 14.57 -12.84 -11.80
C ARG A 2 13.28 -12.30 -11.19
N ASP A 3 13.42 -11.49 -10.13
CA ASP A 3 12.37 -10.73 -9.43
C ASP A 3 11.59 -9.76 -10.36
N ASP A 4 12.03 -9.61 -11.60
CA ASP A 4 11.59 -8.62 -12.59
C ASP A 4 10.47 -9.11 -13.54
N THR A 5 9.80 -10.24 -13.22
CA THR A 5 8.93 -10.97 -14.16
C THR A 5 7.43 -10.68 -14.05
N TYR A 6 7.00 -9.67 -13.28
CA TYR A 6 5.59 -9.27 -13.20
C TYR A 6 5.35 -7.97 -13.98
N PRO A 7 4.82 -8.02 -15.22
CA PRO A 7 4.77 -6.88 -16.14
C PRO A 7 3.79 -5.77 -15.75
N ASP A 8 3.13 -5.88 -14.60
CA ASP A 8 2.11 -4.96 -14.08
C ASP A 8 2.10 -4.88 -12.54
N GLY A 9 3.19 -5.27 -11.88
CA GLY A 9 3.31 -5.41 -10.42
C GLY A 9 3.13 -4.14 -9.57
N SER A 10 2.65 -3.03 -10.14
CA SER A 10 2.22 -1.86 -9.37
C SER A 10 0.91 -2.19 -8.66
N ILE A 11 1.03 -2.63 -7.41
CA ILE A 11 -0.11 -2.80 -6.52
C ILE A 11 -0.39 -1.44 -5.89
N SER A 12 -1.62 -0.96 -6.03
CA SER A 12 -2.02 0.28 -5.37
C SER A 12 -1.97 0.11 -3.86
N TRP A 13 -1.75 1.21 -3.15
CA TRP A 13 -1.81 1.23 -1.70
C TRP A 13 -3.15 0.72 -1.16
N ALA A 14 -4.28 1.07 -1.80
CA ALA A 14 -5.59 0.57 -1.43
C ALA A 14 -5.68 -0.97 -1.53
N ALA A 15 -5.15 -1.54 -2.62
CA ALA A 15 -5.05 -2.99 -2.78
C ALA A 15 -4.14 -3.62 -1.71
N GLN A 16 -3.00 -3.01 -1.37
CA GLN A 16 -2.13 -3.47 -0.30
C GLN A 16 -2.85 -3.44 1.06
N TYR A 17 -3.56 -2.35 1.38
CA TYR A 17 -4.34 -2.24 2.61
C TYR A 17 -5.45 -3.29 2.70
N ALA A 18 -6.17 -3.54 1.61
CA ALA A 18 -7.20 -4.58 1.57
C ALA A 18 -6.61 -5.98 1.85
N VAL A 19 -5.45 -6.29 1.27
CA VAL A 19 -4.73 -7.54 1.55
C VAL A 19 -4.29 -7.62 3.01
N MET A 20 -3.73 -6.55 3.58
CA MET A 20 -3.32 -6.53 4.98
C MET A 20 -4.50 -6.69 5.93
N ASP A 21 -5.63 -6.05 5.64
CA ASP A 21 -6.82 -6.10 6.49
C ASP A 21 -7.46 -7.49 6.45
N GLU A 22 -7.51 -8.16 5.28
CA GLU A 22 -7.92 -9.56 5.17
C GLU A 22 -6.96 -10.52 5.91
N ILE A 23 -5.64 -10.30 5.84
CA ILE A 23 -4.65 -11.07 6.61
C ILE A 23 -4.90 -10.94 8.11
N ARG A 24 -5.13 -9.70 8.59
CA ARG A 24 -5.44 -9.43 10.00
C ARG A 24 -6.74 -10.09 10.44
N GLU A 25 -7.80 -9.93 9.65
CA GLU A 25 -9.13 -10.45 9.97
C GLU A 25 -9.14 -11.97 10.05
N LYS A 26 -8.50 -12.65 9.08
CA LYS A 26 -8.51 -14.12 9.00
C LYS A 26 -7.35 -14.76 9.76
N GLY A 27 -6.41 -13.97 10.26
CA GLY A 27 -5.20 -14.44 10.94
C GLY A 27 -4.29 -15.25 10.01
N TYR A 28 -4.22 -14.89 8.71
CA TYR A 28 -3.36 -15.60 7.77
C TYR A 28 -1.88 -15.43 8.16
N LEU A 29 -1.12 -16.50 7.94
CA LEU A 29 0.29 -16.56 8.29
C LEU A 29 1.01 -17.49 7.32
N PHE A 30 1.67 -16.90 6.33
CA PHE A 30 2.43 -17.64 5.32
C PHE A 30 3.55 -16.77 4.73
N SER A 31 4.56 -17.41 4.15
CA SER A 31 5.76 -16.72 3.68
C SER A 31 5.62 -16.17 2.27
N GLY A 32 6.49 -15.24 1.91
CA GLY A 32 6.65 -14.75 0.54
C GLY A 32 7.00 -15.87 -0.44
N TRP A 33 7.73 -16.90 0.00
CA TRP A 33 7.97 -18.10 -0.80
C TRP A 33 6.66 -18.83 -1.09
N GLN A 34 5.81 -19.04 -0.07
CA GLN A 34 4.50 -19.66 -0.25
C GLN A 34 3.60 -18.81 -1.16
N HIS A 35 3.65 -17.48 -1.05
CA HIS A 35 2.92 -16.59 -1.96
C HIS A 35 3.29 -16.80 -3.44
N GLN A 36 4.57 -17.04 -3.74
CA GLN A 36 5.07 -17.21 -5.10
C GLN A 36 4.94 -18.64 -5.63
N GLU A 37 5.26 -19.64 -4.80
CA GLU A 37 5.48 -21.03 -5.24
C GLU A 37 4.30 -21.96 -4.88
N ALA A 38 3.46 -21.61 -3.91
CA ALA A 38 2.30 -22.43 -3.56
C ALA A 38 1.13 -22.19 -4.53
N TRP A 39 0.26 -23.20 -4.64
CA TRP A 39 -0.94 -23.13 -5.48
C TRP A 39 -2.01 -22.15 -4.95
N ALA A 40 -1.87 -21.72 -3.69
CA ALA A 40 -2.71 -20.76 -3.01
C ALA A 40 -1.82 -19.75 -2.29
N GLY A 41 -2.22 -18.48 -2.21
CA GLY A 41 -1.43 -17.43 -1.53
C GLY A 41 -1.36 -16.12 -2.30
N CYS A 42 -1.67 -16.12 -3.58
CA CYS A 42 -1.90 -14.89 -4.35
C CYS A 42 -3.33 -14.38 -4.11
N PRO A 43 -3.51 -13.20 -3.48
CA PRO A 43 -4.84 -12.65 -3.27
C PRO A 43 -5.52 -12.28 -4.58
N VAL A 44 -6.84 -12.47 -4.64
CA VAL A 44 -7.70 -11.99 -5.71
C VAL A 44 -8.66 -11.00 -5.08
N LEU A 45 -8.62 -9.75 -5.52
CA LEU A 45 -9.50 -8.71 -4.99
C LEU A 45 -10.85 -8.73 -5.70
N ASN A 46 -11.80 -7.93 -5.21
CA ASN A 46 -13.15 -7.82 -5.74
C ASN A 46 -13.21 -7.30 -7.19
N ASP A 47 -12.12 -6.79 -7.75
CA ASP A 47 -12.00 -6.48 -9.17
C ASP A 47 -11.67 -7.72 -10.04
N GLY A 48 -11.58 -8.90 -9.43
CA GLY A 48 -11.29 -10.17 -10.07
C GLY A 48 -9.83 -10.35 -10.48
N LYS A 49 -8.94 -9.40 -10.16
CA LYS A 49 -7.53 -9.47 -10.56
C LYS A 49 -6.67 -10.09 -9.45
N ILE A 50 -5.77 -10.97 -9.88
CA ILE A 50 -4.76 -11.59 -9.00
C ILE A 50 -3.69 -10.53 -8.68
N ARG A 51 -3.40 -10.35 -7.39
CA ARG A 51 -2.29 -9.50 -6.94
C ARG A 51 -1.07 -10.37 -6.65
N ARG A 52 0.01 -10.12 -7.38
CA ARG A 52 1.28 -10.81 -7.23
C ARG A 52 2.33 -9.84 -6.71
N PHE A 53 3.01 -10.24 -5.67
CA PHE A 53 4.10 -9.51 -5.04
C PHE A 53 5.41 -10.30 -5.25
N SER A 54 6.55 -9.60 -5.18
CA SER A 54 7.82 -10.29 -4.97
C SER A 54 7.80 -11.00 -3.61
N GLN A 55 8.68 -11.98 -3.40
CA GLN A 55 8.81 -12.67 -2.11
C GLN A 55 9.04 -11.65 -0.98
N ARG A 56 9.93 -10.68 -1.20
CA ARG A 56 10.21 -9.59 -0.26
C ARG A 56 9.01 -8.66 -0.08
N GLY A 57 8.34 -8.28 -1.17
CA GLY A 57 7.18 -7.40 -1.13
C GLY A 57 6.04 -8.00 -0.32
N PHE A 58 5.73 -9.28 -0.54
CA PHE A 58 4.72 -9.97 0.25
C PHE A 58 5.14 -10.14 1.72
N ALA A 59 6.41 -10.44 1.95
CA ALA A 59 6.94 -10.55 3.31
C ALA A 59 6.81 -9.24 4.09
N GLN A 60 6.97 -8.09 3.42
CA GLN A 60 6.72 -6.77 4.00
C GLN A 60 5.24 -6.58 4.32
N VAL A 61 4.33 -6.93 3.40
CA VAL A 61 2.87 -6.88 3.62
C VAL A 61 2.46 -7.72 4.82
N MET A 62 3.04 -8.92 4.96
CA MET A 62 2.78 -9.81 6.10
C MET A 62 3.30 -9.20 7.42
N ALA A 63 4.53 -8.69 7.44
CA ALA A 63 5.09 -8.01 8.62
C ALA A 63 4.19 -6.84 9.07
N GLU A 64 3.83 -5.96 8.14
CA GLU A 64 2.95 -4.82 8.42
C GLU A 64 1.54 -5.25 8.86
N ALA A 65 1.00 -6.32 8.29
CA ALA A 65 -0.28 -6.88 8.72
C ALA A 65 -0.24 -7.32 10.20
N HIS A 66 0.88 -7.89 10.64
CA HIS A 66 1.11 -8.31 12.03
C HIS A 66 1.68 -7.19 12.94
N GLY A 67 1.73 -5.95 12.46
CA GLY A 67 2.17 -4.78 13.24
C GLY A 67 3.69 -4.68 13.41
N GLU A 68 4.46 -5.45 12.64
CA GLU A 68 5.91 -5.39 12.59
C GLU A 68 6.33 -4.36 11.53
N THR A 69 6.90 -3.23 11.97
CA THR A 69 7.23 -2.08 11.09
C THR A 69 8.72 -1.75 11.05
N GLY A 70 9.57 -2.62 11.57
CA GLY A 70 11.02 -2.51 11.47
C GLY A 70 11.48 -2.73 10.03
N VAL A 71 12.58 -2.08 9.66
CA VAL A 71 13.14 -2.13 8.29
C VAL A 71 13.48 -3.55 7.85
N TYR A 72 13.76 -4.46 8.78
CA TYR A 72 14.15 -5.85 8.50
C TYR A 72 13.13 -6.89 8.96
N ASP A 73 11.98 -6.48 9.50
CA ASP A 73 11.01 -7.42 10.07
C ASP A 73 10.42 -8.34 9.00
N TYR A 74 10.33 -7.86 7.75
CA TYR A 74 9.96 -8.68 6.60
C TYR A 74 10.84 -9.92 6.43
N ALA A 75 12.09 -9.92 6.89
CA ALA A 75 13.01 -11.05 6.70
C ALA A 75 12.46 -12.35 7.30
N ARG A 76 11.70 -12.24 8.41
CA ARG A 76 11.02 -13.37 9.06
C ARG A 76 9.97 -14.02 8.15
N TYR A 77 9.37 -13.26 7.25
CA TYR A 77 8.28 -13.72 6.38
C TYR A 77 8.75 -14.06 4.96
N MET A 78 10.04 -13.97 4.63
CA MET A 78 10.50 -14.27 3.26
C MET A 78 10.43 -15.76 2.92
N ASP A 79 11.18 -16.61 3.64
CA ASP A 79 11.41 -18.01 3.26
C ASP A 79 11.22 -19.00 4.42
N PHE A 80 10.63 -18.54 5.53
CA PHE A 80 10.44 -19.41 6.67
C PHE A 80 9.34 -20.45 6.40
N SER A 81 9.73 -21.73 6.40
CA SER A 81 8.79 -22.82 6.59
C SER A 81 8.29 -22.74 8.03
N PHE A 82 7.02 -22.38 8.22
CA PHE A 82 6.32 -22.56 9.49
C PHE A 82 6.29 -24.07 9.81
N SER A 83 7.34 -24.57 10.47
CA SER A 83 7.55 -26.00 10.67
C SER A 83 6.56 -26.53 11.70
N LYS A 84 5.95 -27.69 11.42
CA LYS A 84 5.13 -28.40 12.40
C LYS A 84 6.00 -29.34 13.23
N LYS A 85 6.05 -29.10 14.53
CA LYS A 85 5.75 -30.09 15.58
C LYS A 85 5.81 -29.40 16.93
N ASP A 86 4.84 -29.69 17.79
CA ASP A 86 4.91 -29.43 19.22
C ASP A 86 4.97 -27.94 19.65
N GLY A 87 4.27 -27.06 18.92
CA GLY A 87 3.51 -26.02 19.63
C GLY A 87 3.54 -24.57 19.16
N ASN A 88 4.33 -24.12 18.16
CA ASN A 88 4.26 -22.76 17.56
C ASN A 88 5.12 -22.73 16.26
N ALA A 89 4.72 -22.33 15.05
CA ALA A 89 3.49 -21.81 14.46
C ALA A 89 3.21 -22.61 13.16
N VAL A 90 1.93 -22.79 12.79
CA VAL A 90 1.51 -23.49 11.57
C VAL A 90 1.20 -22.45 10.50
N ALA A 91 1.63 -22.66 9.25
CA ALA A 91 1.21 -21.79 8.16
C ALA A 91 -0.33 -21.79 8.07
N ILE A 92 -0.95 -20.61 8.19
CA ILE A 92 -2.39 -20.40 8.03
C ILE A 92 -2.59 -19.86 6.62
N MET A 93 -2.79 -20.78 5.68
CA MET A 93 -2.98 -20.48 4.26
C MET A 93 -4.43 -20.07 3.97
N PRO A 94 -4.67 -19.17 3.00
CA PRO A 94 -6.01 -18.94 2.48
C PRO A 94 -6.52 -20.18 1.74
N LYS A 95 -7.84 -20.25 1.58
CA LYS A 95 -8.45 -21.25 0.70
C LYS A 95 -8.11 -20.92 -0.75
N SER A 96 -7.96 -21.96 -1.58
CA SER A 96 -7.59 -21.81 -3.00
C SER A 96 -8.74 -21.38 -3.91
N ASN A 97 -9.98 -21.32 -3.39
CA ASN A 97 -11.17 -20.98 -4.17
C ASN A 97 -11.58 -19.52 -3.97
N VAL A 98 -11.71 -18.79 -5.07
CA VAL A 98 -12.27 -17.43 -5.10
C VAL A 98 -13.80 -17.53 -5.17
N ASP A 99 -14.48 -16.80 -4.29
CA ASP A 99 -15.93 -16.60 -4.39
C ASP A 99 -16.23 -15.58 -5.51
N LYS A 100 -16.66 -16.09 -6.66
CA LYS A 100 -16.95 -15.25 -7.84
C LYS A 100 -18.10 -14.28 -7.62
N ASN A 101 -18.96 -14.50 -6.62
CA ASN A 101 -20.07 -13.59 -6.33
C ASN A 101 -19.59 -12.28 -5.69
N GLN A 102 -18.35 -12.24 -5.19
CA GLN A 102 -17.73 -11.03 -4.63
C GLN A 102 -17.00 -10.21 -5.68
N ILE A 103 -16.88 -10.71 -6.91
CA ILE A 103 -16.27 -9.98 -8.01
C ILE A 103 -17.30 -9.03 -8.59
N LEU A 104 -16.99 -7.74 -8.55
CA LEU A 104 -17.86 -6.65 -8.98
C LEU A 104 -17.29 -5.95 -10.21
N ASP A 105 -18.16 -5.25 -10.94
CA ASP A 105 -17.70 -4.32 -11.97
C ASP A 105 -16.85 -3.21 -11.35
N LYS A 106 -15.84 -2.73 -12.09
CA LYS A 106 -14.93 -1.69 -11.59
C LYS A 106 -15.70 -0.45 -11.11
N LYS A 107 -16.77 -0.04 -11.78
CA LYS A 107 -17.56 1.13 -11.37
C LYS A 107 -18.30 0.93 -10.06
N ALA A 108 -18.68 -0.31 -9.74
CA ALA A 108 -19.33 -0.66 -8.48
C ALA A 108 -18.35 -0.70 -7.30
N LEU A 109 -17.04 -0.74 -7.58
CA LEU A 109 -15.97 -0.66 -6.57
C LEU A 109 -15.52 0.78 -6.31
N CYS A 110 -15.89 1.74 -7.17
CA CYS A 110 -15.51 3.13 -6.99
C CYS A 110 -16.26 3.74 -5.80
N GLU A 111 -15.50 4.31 -4.88
CA GLU A 111 -16.02 4.98 -3.70
C GLU A 111 -15.99 6.50 -3.87
N THR A 112 -16.66 7.21 -2.97
CA THR A 112 -16.64 8.68 -2.93
C THR A 112 -16.00 9.14 -1.63
N PHE A 113 -15.01 10.03 -1.77
CA PHE A 113 -14.27 10.61 -0.66
C PHE A 113 -14.48 12.11 -0.63
N ALA A 114 -14.39 12.71 0.55
CA ALA A 114 -14.50 14.16 0.71
C ALA A 114 -13.28 14.72 1.44
N LEU A 115 -12.86 15.90 1.01
CA LEU A 115 -11.73 16.62 1.59
C LEU A 115 -12.00 18.12 1.61
N THR A 116 -11.78 18.73 2.77
CA THR A 116 -11.76 20.18 2.92
C THR A 116 -10.33 20.69 2.87
N VAL A 117 -10.06 21.70 2.03
CA VAL A 117 -8.76 22.37 1.90
C VAL A 117 -8.93 23.88 1.98
N ASP A 118 -7.84 24.63 2.11
CA ASP A 118 -7.88 26.08 1.94
C ASP A 118 -8.05 26.50 0.47
N GLU A 119 -8.48 27.75 0.25
CA GLU A 119 -8.73 28.33 -1.07
C GLU A 119 -7.48 28.32 -1.98
N THR A 120 -6.28 28.46 -1.41
CA THR A 120 -5.02 28.46 -2.18
C THR A 120 -4.71 27.07 -2.70
N THR A 121 -4.88 26.05 -1.85
CA THR A 121 -4.71 24.64 -2.19
C THR A 121 -5.71 24.20 -3.25
N LEU A 122 -6.99 24.58 -3.11
CA LEU A 122 -8.02 24.29 -4.12
C LEU A 122 -7.68 24.93 -5.47
N SER A 123 -7.32 26.22 -5.48
CA SER A 123 -6.97 26.96 -6.69
C SER A 123 -5.79 26.30 -7.42
N LYS A 124 -4.74 25.91 -6.67
CA LYS A 124 -3.58 25.22 -7.23
C LYS A 124 -3.92 23.82 -7.76
N ALA A 125 -4.78 23.09 -7.06
CA ALA A 125 -5.24 21.77 -7.52
C ALA A 125 -6.04 21.88 -8.83
N LEU A 126 -6.85 22.91 -8.99
CA LEU A 126 -7.58 23.19 -10.24
C LEU A 126 -6.64 23.52 -11.40
N GLU A 127 -5.61 24.34 -11.14
CA GLU A 127 -4.61 24.73 -12.16
C GLU A 127 -3.74 23.54 -12.57
N THR A 128 -3.19 22.82 -11.59
CA THR A 128 -2.15 21.81 -11.83
C THR A 128 -2.70 20.39 -12.00
N ARG A 129 -3.96 20.17 -11.64
CA ARG A 129 -4.60 18.83 -11.52
C ARG A 129 -3.85 17.88 -10.59
N VAL A 130 -3.08 18.45 -9.66
CA VAL A 130 -2.36 17.72 -8.62
C VAL A 130 -2.72 18.32 -7.26
N LEU A 131 -3.13 17.44 -6.36
CA LEU A 131 -3.41 17.77 -4.97
C LEU A 131 -2.43 16.98 -4.09
N THR A 132 -1.71 17.66 -3.21
CA THR A 132 -0.87 17.03 -2.19
C THR A 132 -1.39 17.43 -0.82
N VAL A 133 -1.76 16.43 -0.02
CA VAL A 133 -2.24 16.60 1.36
C VAL A 133 -1.56 15.61 2.30
N GLU A 134 -1.71 15.84 3.60
CA GLU A 134 -1.32 14.85 4.59
C GLU A 134 -2.21 13.60 4.45
N ASP A 135 -1.59 12.41 4.45
CA ASP A 135 -2.33 11.15 4.40
C ASP A 135 -3.09 10.96 5.71
N ALA A 136 -4.32 10.46 5.61
CA ALA A 136 -5.22 10.35 6.74
C ALA A 136 -6.05 9.06 6.64
N PRO A 137 -6.51 8.48 7.77
CA PRO A 137 -7.16 7.17 7.77
C PRO A 137 -8.37 7.05 6.83
N GLN A 138 -9.12 8.13 6.64
CA GLN A 138 -10.27 8.16 5.73
C GLN A 138 -9.88 7.99 4.26
N PHE A 139 -8.63 8.28 3.89
CA PHE A 139 -8.12 8.10 2.53
C PHE A 139 -7.40 6.78 2.36
N ARG A 140 -7.36 5.89 3.36
CA ARG A 140 -6.64 4.59 3.30
C ARG A 140 -6.94 3.83 2.00
N TYR A 141 -8.20 3.80 1.59
CA TYR A 141 -8.67 3.07 0.42
C TYR A 141 -8.83 3.90 -0.86
N LEU A 142 -8.50 5.19 -0.83
CA LEU A 142 -8.54 6.04 -2.01
C LEU A 142 -7.59 5.50 -3.10
N ASP A 143 -8.15 5.25 -4.28
CA ASP A 143 -7.48 4.71 -5.46
C ASP A 143 -8.01 5.29 -6.78
N THR A 144 -7.45 4.81 -7.89
CA THR A 144 -7.76 5.25 -9.24
C THR A 144 -9.17 4.84 -9.67
N GLY A 145 -9.97 5.84 -10.05
CA GLY A 145 -11.37 5.69 -10.46
C GLY A 145 -12.36 6.13 -9.40
N ASP A 146 -11.94 6.29 -8.14
CA ASP A 146 -12.77 6.86 -7.09
C ASP A 146 -13.10 8.33 -7.38
N VAL A 147 -14.16 8.83 -6.75
CA VAL A 147 -14.55 10.24 -6.84
C VAL A 147 -14.06 10.97 -5.60
N LEU A 148 -13.42 12.11 -5.79
CA LEU A 148 -13.00 12.99 -4.71
C LEU A 148 -13.76 14.31 -4.80
N THR A 149 -14.50 14.63 -3.74
CA THR A 149 -15.11 15.93 -3.52
C THR A 149 -14.13 16.81 -2.75
N ILE A 150 -13.59 17.84 -3.39
CA ILE A 150 -12.69 18.82 -2.79
C ILE A 150 -13.47 20.11 -2.54
N THR A 151 -13.41 20.68 -1.34
CA THR A 151 -14.12 21.92 -1.01
C THR A 151 -13.27 22.87 -0.16
N ASP A 152 -13.44 24.17 -0.36
CA ASP A 152 -12.90 25.22 0.54
C ASP A 152 -13.98 25.82 1.47
N GLY A 153 -15.17 25.22 1.48
CA GLY A 153 -16.36 25.71 2.19
C GLY A 153 -17.21 26.71 1.40
N LYS A 154 -16.70 27.28 0.30
CA LYS A 154 -17.44 28.19 -0.61
C LYS A 154 -17.63 27.58 -2.00
N HIS A 155 -16.61 26.91 -2.48
CA HIS A 155 -16.51 26.23 -3.76
C HIS A 155 -16.36 24.74 -3.51
N SER A 156 -16.82 23.94 -4.47
CA SER A 156 -16.61 22.50 -4.46
C SER A 156 -16.35 21.98 -5.87
N LEU A 157 -15.47 21.00 -5.96
CA LEU A 157 -15.14 20.25 -7.16
C LEU A 157 -15.35 18.77 -6.85
N GLU A 158 -16.17 18.11 -7.65
CA GLU A 158 -16.23 16.65 -7.69
C GLU A 158 -15.47 16.16 -8.91
N ILE A 159 -14.50 15.28 -8.71
CA ILE A 159 -13.62 14.86 -9.80
C ILE A 159 -13.13 13.44 -9.58
N ALA A 160 -13.04 12.68 -10.66
CA ALA A 160 -12.48 11.34 -10.62
C ALA A 160 -10.97 11.38 -10.37
N VAL A 161 -10.50 10.45 -9.56
CA VAL A 161 -9.09 10.26 -9.24
C VAL A 161 -8.41 9.49 -10.37
N ALA A 162 -7.41 10.11 -10.98
CA ALA A 162 -6.61 9.51 -12.05
C ALA A 162 -5.46 8.65 -11.51
N MET A 163 -4.90 9.02 -10.36
CA MET A 163 -3.78 8.32 -9.73
C MET A 163 -3.64 8.74 -8.28
N VAL A 164 -3.21 7.81 -7.44
CA VAL A 164 -2.86 8.06 -6.04
C VAL A 164 -1.45 7.56 -5.76
N ASP A 165 -0.66 8.39 -5.10
CA ASP A 165 0.70 8.05 -4.64
C ASP A 165 0.85 8.44 -3.17
N ARG A 166 1.50 7.59 -2.37
CA ARG A 166 1.80 7.86 -0.96
C ARG A 166 3.29 7.81 -0.75
N LYS A 167 3.85 8.89 -0.21
CA LYS A 167 5.29 9.05 0.02
C LYS A 167 5.57 9.73 1.34
N LYS A 168 6.62 9.27 2.02
CA LYS A 168 7.12 9.96 3.20
C LYS A 168 7.65 11.35 2.80
N ASP A 169 7.31 12.36 3.58
CA ASP A 169 7.82 13.72 3.44
C ASP A 169 9.27 13.77 3.93
N LEU A 170 10.19 13.39 3.03
CA LEU A 170 11.60 13.33 3.33
C LEU A 170 12.35 14.45 2.63
N THR A 171 13.36 14.99 3.34
CA THR A 171 14.25 15.98 2.73
C THR A 171 15.12 15.34 1.66
N LYS A 172 15.69 16.16 0.76
CA LYS A 172 16.66 15.70 -0.24
C LYS A 172 17.88 15.02 0.41
N GLU A 173 18.26 15.47 1.60
CA GLU A 173 19.37 14.90 2.37
C GLU A 173 19.03 13.52 2.90
N GLN A 174 17.84 13.34 3.46
CA GLN A 174 17.35 12.04 3.91
C GLN A 174 17.25 11.05 2.74
N HIS A 175 16.72 11.47 1.59
CA HIS A 175 16.73 10.64 0.37
C HIS A 175 18.13 10.21 -0.06
N ARG A 176 19.12 11.12 -0.01
CA ARG A 176 20.52 10.77 -0.30
C ARG A 176 21.08 9.79 0.72
N ALA A 177 20.81 10.02 2.00
CA ALA A 177 21.28 9.17 3.09
C ALA A 177 20.72 7.74 2.99
N ILE A 178 19.46 7.58 2.61
CA ILE A 178 18.84 6.27 2.32
C ILE A 178 19.61 5.53 1.22
N ASN A 179 19.94 6.22 0.13
CA ASN A 179 20.67 5.61 -0.98
C ASN A 179 22.12 5.21 -0.61
N SER A 180 22.68 5.81 0.44
CA SER A 180 24.02 5.50 0.97
C SER A 180 23.99 4.82 2.34
N MET A 181 22.88 4.18 2.73
CA MET A 181 22.67 3.68 4.09
C MET A 181 23.74 2.67 4.54
N TYR A 182 24.27 1.86 3.60
CA TYR A 182 25.36 0.91 3.86
C TYR A 182 26.70 1.56 4.26
N ALA A 183 26.89 2.84 3.95
CA ALA A 183 28.09 3.59 4.31
C ALA A 183 27.97 4.29 5.67
N LEU A 184 26.76 4.33 6.26
CA LEU A 184 26.51 4.95 7.56
C LEU A 184 26.96 4.03 8.71
N SER A 185 27.35 4.62 9.84
CA SER A 185 27.56 3.89 11.09
C SER A 185 26.24 3.32 11.62
N SER A 186 26.30 2.32 12.52
CA SER A 186 25.08 1.73 13.10
C SER A 186 24.19 2.77 13.79
N GLU A 187 24.79 3.72 14.50
CA GLU A 187 24.07 4.81 15.18
C GLU A 187 23.40 5.75 14.18
N GLN A 188 24.11 6.15 13.12
CA GLN A 188 23.55 6.98 12.05
C GLN A 188 22.40 6.29 11.31
N ARG A 189 22.49 4.98 11.09
CA ARG A 189 21.40 4.20 10.49
C ARG A 189 20.18 4.21 11.39
N GLN A 190 20.33 3.91 12.67
CA GLN A 190 19.21 3.90 13.62
C GLN A 190 18.52 5.27 13.69
N GLN A 191 19.31 6.35 13.73
CA GLN A 191 18.77 7.71 13.72
C GLN A 191 17.98 8.00 12.44
N LEU A 192 18.54 7.68 11.27
CA LEU A 192 17.85 7.86 9.98
C LEU A 192 16.58 7.01 9.87
N GLU A 193 16.60 5.76 10.36
CA GLU A 193 15.45 4.87 10.38
C GLU A 193 14.31 5.44 11.25
N GLU A 194 14.64 6.02 12.41
CA GLU A 194 13.65 6.67 13.28
C GLU A 194 13.10 7.96 12.65
N GLU A 195 13.94 8.77 12.01
CA GLU A 195 13.48 9.96 11.28
C GLU A 195 12.51 9.60 10.15
N ILE A 196 12.80 8.56 9.37
CA ILE A 196 11.91 8.07 8.30
C ILE A 196 10.60 7.54 8.88
N ARG A 197 10.67 6.84 10.00
CA ARG A 197 9.49 6.32 10.71
C ARG A 197 8.56 7.46 11.13
N GLN A 198 9.13 8.50 11.73
CA GLN A 198 8.40 9.68 12.22
C GLN A 198 7.98 10.65 11.12
N ALA A 199 8.59 10.59 9.93
CA ALA A 199 8.24 11.44 8.81
C ALA A 199 6.75 11.31 8.44
N ARG A 200 6.12 12.45 8.16
CA ARG A 200 4.73 12.52 7.72
C ARG A 200 4.56 11.73 6.42
N LEU A 201 3.40 11.10 6.26
CA LEU A 201 3.03 10.46 5.01
C LEU A 201 2.19 11.45 4.22
N LEU A 202 2.62 11.74 2.99
CA LEU A 202 1.90 12.62 2.07
C LEU A 202 1.15 11.78 1.05
N LEU A 203 -0.07 12.22 0.77
CA LEU A 203 -0.94 11.70 -0.26
C LEU A 203 -0.92 12.66 -1.45
N THR A 204 -0.42 12.20 -2.60
CA THR A 204 -0.46 12.94 -3.86
C THR A 204 -1.51 12.33 -4.77
N ILE A 205 -2.47 13.14 -5.18
CA ILE A 205 -3.63 12.76 -5.97
C ILE A 205 -3.56 13.50 -7.29
N ARG A 206 -3.59 12.76 -8.41
CA ARG A 206 -3.80 13.34 -9.73
C ARG A 206 -5.27 13.26 -10.08
N LEU A 207 -5.82 14.37 -10.53
CA LEU A 207 -7.23 14.50 -10.89
C LEU A 207 -7.39 14.23 -12.39
N GLN A 208 -8.47 13.56 -12.81
CA GLN A 208 -8.74 13.33 -14.23
C GLN A 208 -8.94 14.66 -14.99
N GLN A 209 -8.59 14.68 -16.27
CA GLN A 209 -8.99 15.78 -17.15
C GLN A 209 -10.45 15.54 -17.56
N GLU A 210 -11.27 16.60 -17.50
CA GLU A 210 -12.58 16.58 -18.16
C GLU A 210 -12.33 16.60 -19.69
N GLU A 211 -12.94 15.66 -20.42
CA GLU A 211 -12.89 15.58 -21.89
C GLU A 211 -13.69 16.70 -22.56
#